data_AF-A0A530BNZ0-F1
#
_entry.id   AF-A0A530BNZ0-F1
#
_cell.length_a   1.000
_cell.length_b   1.000
_cell.length_c   1.000
_cell.angle_alpha   90.00
_cell.angle_beta   90.00
_cell.angle_gamma   90.00
#
_symmetry.space_group_name_H-M   'P 1'
#
loop_
_entity.id
_entity.type
_entity.pdbx_description
1 polymer ?
#
loop_
_entity_poly.entity_id
_entity_poly.type
_entity_poly.pdbx_seq_one_letter_code
_entity_poly.pdbx_strand_id
1 'polypeptide(L)'
;MKAPNALRSRRAARREKVAHIRFAEDEISSVETAAEQAGLSVSAFIRSLSLEGAGVRPFMNGEDRAVLEMLIQDMRAVGGNLNQIARALNGCRSVAGSDLKG
;
A
#
# COMPACT_ATOMS: atom_id res chain seq x y z
N MET A 1 -25.11 -0.87 15.58
CA MET A 1 -24.00 0.04 15.17
C MET A 1 -23.46 -0.47 13.85
N LYS A 2 -23.53 0.31 12.76
CA LYS A 2 -22.97 -0.08 11.45
C LYS A 2 -21.46 0.21 11.45
N ALA A 3 -20.65 -0.80 11.13
CA ALA A 3 -19.21 -0.62 10.95
C ALA A 3 -18.93 0.40 9.83
N PRO A 4 -18.00 1.35 10.01
CA PRO A 4 -17.68 2.30 8.97
C PRO A 4 -16.94 1.59 7.84
N ASN A 5 -17.46 1.79 6.63
CA ASN A 5 -16.92 1.35 5.36
C ASN A 5 -15.52 1.97 5.12
N ALA A 6 -14.47 1.28 5.59
CA ALA A 6 -13.08 1.72 5.55
C ALA A 6 -12.32 1.27 4.29
N LEU A 7 -12.96 1.32 3.12
CA LEU A 7 -12.29 1.12 1.83
C LEU A 7 -12.69 2.20 0.84
N ARG A 8 -12.72 3.47 1.29
CA ARG A 8 -12.55 4.58 0.35
C ARG A 8 -11.06 4.70 0.07
N SER A 9 -10.64 4.32 -1.14
CA SER A 9 -9.37 4.77 -1.73
C SER A 9 -9.28 6.27 -1.47
N ARG A 10 -8.44 6.64 -0.51
CA ARG A 10 -8.25 8.03 -0.11
C ARG A 10 -7.50 8.65 -1.28
N ARG A 11 -8.23 9.19 -2.26
CA ARG A 11 -7.67 9.96 -3.38
C ARG A 11 -6.59 10.85 -2.78
N ALA A 12 -5.35 10.66 -3.21
CA ALA A 12 -4.22 11.30 -2.55
C ALA A 12 -4.52 12.79 -2.42
N ALA A 13 -4.51 13.31 -1.18
CA ALA A 13 -4.86 14.69 -0.92
C ALA A 13 -4.01 15.59 -1.82
N ARG A 14 -4.64 16.62 -2.39
CA ARG A 14 -3.96 17.58 -3.27
C ARG A 14 -2.77 18.17 -2.50
N ARG A 15 -1.61 18.20 -3.14
CA ARG A 15 -0.39 18.81 -2.56
C ARG A 15 -0.44 20.31 -2.85
N GLU A 16 -0.51 21.11 -1.80
CA GLU A 16 -0.68 22.58 -1.90
C GLU A 16 0.56 23.37 -1.44
N LYS A 17 1.53 22.70 -0.80
CA LYS A 17 2.76 23.32 -0.29
C LYS A 17 3.93 22.98 -1.19
N VAL A 18 4.80 23.96 -1.42
CA VAL A 18 5.98 23.85 -2.29
C VAL A 18 7.23 24.14 -1.46
N ALA A 19 8.26 23.32 -1.64
CA ALA A 19 9.59 23.61 -1.13
C ALA A 19 10.42 24.22 -2.28
N HIS A 20 11.06 25.36 -2.02
CA HIS A 20 11.99 25.98 -2.97
C HIS A 20 13.42 25.58 -2.59
N ILE A 21 14.08 24.82 -3.46
CA ILE A 21 15.44 24.32 -3.26
C ILE A 21 16.27 24.79 -4.46
N ARG A 22 17.48 25.28 -4.20
CA ARG A 22 18.45 25.62 -5.24
C ARG A 22 19.44 24.48 -5.38
N PHE A 23 19.83 24.21 -6.61
CA PHE A 23 20.84 23.23 -6.98
C PHE A 23 21.86 23.90 -7.89
N ALA A 24 23.11 23.48 -7.80
CA ALA A 24 24.06 23.63 -8.89
C ALA A 24 23.69 22.68 -10.06
N GLU A 25 24.28 22.91 -11.23
CA GLU A 25 23.95 22.17 -12.45
C GLU A 25 24.29 20.67 -12.34
N ASP A 26 25.44 20.36 -11.73
CA ASP A 26 25.90 18.99 -11.49
C ASP A 26 25.05 18.26 -10.43
N GLU A 27 24.61 18.99 -9.40
CA GLU A 27 23.72 18.45 -8.38
C GLU A 27 22.36 18.06 -8.98
N ILE A 28 21.74 18.93 -9.78
CA ILE A 28 20.43 18.62 -10.37
C ILE A 28 20.52 17.51 -11.42
N SER A 29 21.59 17.47 -12.22
CA SER A 29 21.83 16.39 -13.18
C SER A 29 21.98 15.03 -12.49
N SER A 30 22.67 15.00 -11.35
CA SER A 30 22.80 13.79 -10.53
C SER A 30 21.45 13.32 -9.97
N VAL A 31 20.61 14.26 -9.52
CA VAL A 31 19.26 13.97 -9.02
C VAL A 31 18.34 13.47 -10.14
N GLU A 32 18.40 14.07 -11.33
CA GLU A 32 17.63 13.64 -12.50
C GLU A 32 17.96 12.21 -12.90
N THR A 33 19.26 11.89 -12.99
CA THR A 33 19.74 10.54 -13.30
C THR A 33 19.25 9.51 -12.28
N ALA A 34 19.35 9.83 -10.99
CA ALA A 34 18.88 8.94 -9.92
C ALA A 34 17.35 8.75 -9.93
N ALA A 35 16.61 9.82 -10.23
CA ALA A 35 15.15 9.76 -10.34
C ALA A 35 14.71 8.87 -11.52
N GLU A 36 15.39 8.97 -12.66
CA GLU A 36 15.15 8.13 -13.83
C GLU A 36 15.41 6.66 -13.52
N GLN A 37 16.55 6.34 -12.91
CA GLN A 37 16.88 4.97 -12.48
C GLN A 37 15.83 4.40 -11.50
N ALA A 38 15.25 5.24 -10.66
CA ALA A 38 14.16 4.85 -9.75
C ALA A 38 12.77 4.79 -10.42
N GLY A 39 12.65 5.16 -11.70
CA GLY A 39 11.37 5.23 -12.41
C GLY A 39 10.42 6.31 -11.87
N LEU A 40 10.96 7.41 -11.35
CA LEU A 40 10.20 8.49 -10.71
C LEU A 40 10.47 9.83 -11.39
N SER A 41 9.50 10.75 -11.31
CA SER A 41 9.82 12.16 -11.58
C SER A 41 10.73 12.72 -10.48
N VAL A 42 11.55 13.71 -10.81
CA VAL A 42 12.44 14.41 -9.85
C VAL A 42 11.69 14.82 -8.58
N SER A 43 10.51 15.44 -8.72
CA SER A 43 9.71 15.86 -7.56
C SER A 43 9.13 14.70 -6.74
N ALA A 44 8.89 13.53 -7.35
CA ALA A 44 8.49 12.34 -6.63
C ALA A 44 9.68 11.73 -5.87
N PHE A 45 10.85 11.67 -6.50
CA PHE A 45 12.09 11.16 -5.94
C PHE A 45 12.60 11.98 -4.74
N ILE A 46 12.73 13.31 -4.90
CA ILE A 46 13.16 14.21 -3.81
C ILE A 46 12.18 14.10 -2.62
N ARG A 47 10.86 14.09 -2.89
CA ARG A 47 9.86 13.97 -1.84
C ARG A 47 9.98 12.64 -1.10
N SER A 48 10.18 11.53 -1.82
CA SER A 48 10.28 10.22 -1.17
C SER A 48 11.52 10.13 -0.29
N LEU A 49 12.68 10.59 -0.76
CA LEU A 49 13.89 10.66 0.07
C LEU A 49 13.74 11.60 1.26
N SER A 50 13.08 12.75 1.08
CA SER A 50 12.83 13.69 2.18
C SER A 50 11.92 13.09 3.26
N LEU A 51 10.91 12.31 2.86
CA LEU A 51 10.02 11.62 3.80
C LEU A 51 10.69 10.42 4.48
N GLU A 52 11.60 9.76 3.79
CA GLU A 52 12.44 8.71 4.37
C GLU A 52 13.42 9.28 5.39
N GLY A 53 14.16 10.34 5.03
CA GLY A 53 15.05 11.04 5.94
C GLY A 53 14.33 11.63 7.16
N ALA A 54 13.04 11.94 7.03
CA ALA A 54 12.18 12.35 8.14
C ALA A 54 11.58 11.17 8.95
N GLY A 55 11.87 9.91 8.58
CA GLY A 55 11.34 8.71 9.23
C GLY A 55 9.84 8.48 9.02
N VAL A 56 9.22 9.16 8.05
CA VAL A 56 7.76 9.12 7.84
C VAL A 56 7.36 7.92 6.97
N ARG A 57 8.14 7.62 5.92
CA ARG A 57 7.90 6.49 5.00
C ARG A 57 9.20 5.98 4.41
N PRO A 58 9.36 4.65 4.23
CA PRO A 58 10.50 4.12 3.50
C PRO A 58 10.49 4.59 2.03
N PHE A 59 11.67 4.80 1.46
CA PHE A 59 11.82 4.84 0.02
C PHE A 59 11.72 3.42 -0.54
N MET A 60 11.03 3.27 -1.67
CA MET A 60 10.87 2.00 -2.36
C MET A 60 10.92 2.26 -3.86
N ASN A 61 11.87 1.61 -4.54
CA ASN A 61 12.00 1.63 -5.98
C ASN A 61 10.97 0.68 -6.64
N GLY A 62 11.05 0.50 -7.96
CA GLY A 62 10.13 -0.37 -8.69
C GLY A 62 10.21 -1.84 -8.27
N GLU A 63 11.41 -2.35 -8.02
CA GLU A 63 11.65 -3.74 -7.64
C GLU A 63 11.13 -4.03 -6.23
N ASP A 64 11.40 -3.14 -5.27
CA ASP A 64 10.88 -3.24 -3.90
C ASP A 64 9.35 -3.36 -3.89
N ARG A 65 8.69 -2.54 -4.73
CA ARG A 65 7.23 -2.56 -4.86
C ARG A 65 6.75 -3.86 -5.48
N ALA A 66 7.42 -4.37 -6.50
CA ALA A 66 7.06 -5.64 -7.13
C ALA A 66 7.11 -6.80 -6.13
N VAL A 67 8.17 -6.87 -5.30
CA VAL A 67 8.29 -7.88 -4.23
C VAL A 67 7.14 -7.75 -3.23
N LEU A 68 6.83 -6.53 -2.76
CA LEU A 68 5.73 -6.30 -1.83
C LEU A 68 4.37 -6.64 -2.45
N GLU A 69 4.16 -6.34 -3.73
CA GLU A 69 2.94 -6.70 -4.44
C GLU A 69 2.76 -8.21 -4.52
N MET A 70 3.82 -8.97 -4.83
CA MET A 70 3.80 -10.43 -4.81
C MET A 70 3.40 -10.97 -3.42
N LEU A 71 4.06 -10.49 -2.36
CA LEU A 71 3.75 -10.89 -0.99
C LEU A 71 2.29 -10.57 -0.60
N ILE A 72 1.76 -9.42 -1.04
CA ILE A 72 0.37 -9.05 -0.80
C ILE A 72 -0.59 -10.02 -1.50
N GLN A 73 -0.28 -10.49 -2.72
CA GLN A 73 -1.14 -11.45 -3.41
C GLN A 73 -1.16 -12.81 -2.70
N ASP A 74 -0.01 -13.29 -2.27
CA ASP A 74 0.09 -14.55 -1.52
C ASP A 74 -0.73 -14.48 -0.22
N MET A 75 -0.59 -13.37 0.51
CA MET A 75 -1.36 -13.14 1.73
C MET A 75 -2.87 -13.07 1.50
N ARG A 76 -3.31 -12.52 0.35
CA ARG A 76 -4.74 -12.52 -0.03
C ARG A 76 -5.24 -13.93 -0.30
N ALA A 77 -4.45 -14.78 -0.97
CA ALA A 77 -4.82 -16.16 -1.22
C ALA A 77 -4.98 -16.95 0.09
N VAL A 78 -4.01 -16.81 1.01
CA VAL A 78 -4.06 -17.42 2.35
C VAL A 78 -5.31 -16.96 3.12
N GLY A 79 -5.57 -15.64 3.15
CA GLY A 79 -6.75 -15.08 3.81
C GLY A 79 -8.07 -15.54 3.17
N GLY A 80 -8.11 -15.69 1.85
CA GLY A 80 -9.24 -16.23 1.11
C GLY A 80 -9.58 -17.66 1.54
N ASN A 81 -8.58 -18.53 1.61
CA ASN A 81 -8.75 -19.92 2.04
C ASN A 81 -9.23 -20.02 3.50
N LEU A 82 -8.61 -19.25 4.40
CA LEU A 82 -9.03 -19.14 5.81
C LEU A 82 -10.49 -18.70 5.94
N ASN A 83 -10.91 -17.71 5.15
CA ASN A 83 -12.29 -17.22 5.16
C ASN A 83 -13.28 -18.27 4.61
N GLN A 84 -12.89 -19.07 3.62
CA GLN A 84 -13.71 -20.19 3.15
C GLN A 84 -13.91 -21.24 4.25
N ILE A 85 -12.84 -21.64 4.94
CA ILE A 85 -12.89 -22.58 6.06
C ILE A 85 -13.82 -22.05 7.17
N ALA A 86 -13.65 -20.79 7.55
CA ALA A 86 -14.49 -20.16 8.58
C ALA A 86 -15.98 -20.16 8.18
N ARG A 87 -16.29 -19.86 6.92
CA ARG A 87 -17.68 -19.92 6.41
C ARG A 87 -18.24 -21.32 6.41
N ALA A 88 -17.47 -22.33 6.00
CA ALA A 88 -17.89 -23.72 6.03
C ALA A 88 -18.22 -24.17 7.47
N LEU A 89 -17.35 -23.84 8.43
CA LEU A 89 -17.58 -24.14 9.84
C LEU A 89 -18.82 -23.43 10.42
N ASN A 90 -19.02 -22.16 10.06
CA ASN A 90 -20.20 -21.40 10.49
C ASN A 90 -21.49 -21.95 9.84
N GLY A 91 -21.42 -22.38 8.58
CA GLY A 91 -22.53 -23.03 7.88
C GLY A 91 -22.90 -24.38 8.50
N CYS A 92 -21.92 -25.24 8.79
CA CYS A 92 -22.16 -26.52 9.47
C CYS A 92 -22.74 -26.36 10.88
N ARG A 93 -22.36 -25.31 11.61
CA ARG A 93 -22.92 -25.02 12.95
C ARG A 93 -24.35 -24.47 12.88
N SER A 94 -24.75 -23.83 11.78
CA SER A 94 -26.12 -23.33 11.58
C SER A 94 -27.15 -24.44 11.33
N VAL A 95 -26.73 -25.58 10.76
CA VAL A 95 -27.65 -26.71 10.49
C VAL A 95 -28.00 -27.46 11.78
N ALA A 96 -27.13 -27.45 12.78
CA ALA A 96 -27.38 -28.09 14.08
C ALA A 96 -28.42 -27.37 14.96
N GLY A 97 -28.89 -26.18 14.58
CA GLY A 97 -29.84 -25.38 15.37
C GLY A 97 -31.32 -25.59 15.01
N SER A 98 -31.62 -26.10 13.81
CA SER A 98 -33.00 -26.29 13.32
C SER A 98 -33.44 -27.74 13.15
N ASP A 99 -32.54 -28.72 13.31
CA ASP A 99 -32.90 -30.14 13.37
C ASP A 99 -33.44 -30.57 14.76
N LEU A 100 -33.69 -29.61 15.66
CA LEU A 100 -34.33 -29.81 16.94
C LEU A 100 -35.68 -29.09 17.00
N LYS A 101 -36.69 -29.65 16.31
CA LYS A 101 -38.06 -29.89 16.83
C LYS A 101 -38.98 -30.38 15.70
N GLY A 102 -39.53 -31.58 15.94
CA GLY A 102 -40.94 -31.98 15.81
C GLY A 102 -41.72 -31.52 14.59
#